data_AF-A0A920RFQ2-F1
#
_entry.id   AF-A0A920RFQ2-F1
#
_cell.length_a   1.000
_cell.length_b   1.000
_cell.length_c   1.000
_cell.angle_alpha   90.00
_cell.angle_beta   90.00
_cell.angle_gamma   90.00
#
_symmetry.space_group_name_H-M   'P 1'
#
loop_
_entity.id
_entity.type
_entity.pdbx_description
1 polymer ?
#
loop_
_entity_poly.entity_id
_entity_poly.type
_entity_poly.pdbx_seq_one_letter_code
_entity_poly.pdbx_strand_id
1 'polypeptide(L)' 'MVTAVGDEGGFAPNLESNLACIKGGFRPVVKAGYQLGADIVLGLDVASTEIYRDNCYL' A
#
# COMPACT_ATOMS: atom_id res chain seq x y z
N MET A 1 6.07 -16.10 1.98
CA MET A 1 5.96 -14.63 2.14
C MET A 1 7.30 -14.05 1.72
N VAL A 2 7.32 -13.20 0.69
CA VAL A 2 8.58 -12.56 0.24
C VAL A 2 8.83 -11.37 1.18
N THR A 3 10.03 -11.32 1.78
CA THR A 3 10.47 -10.24 2.67
C THR A 3 11.53 -9.35 2.02
N ALA A 4 11.76 -9.53 0.71
CA ALA A 4 12.61 -8.62 -0.05
C ALA A 4 11.99 -7.21 -0.08
N VAL A 5 12.86 -6.22 -0.20
CA VAL A 5 12.51 -4.80 -0.20
C VAL A 5 12.76 -4.19 -1.58
N GLY A 6 11.93 -3.21 -1.95
CA GLY A 6 12.13 -2.39 -3.14
C GLY A 6 13.08 -1.22 -2.90
N ASP A 7 13.15 -0.30 -3.87
CA ASP A 7 14.08 0.83 -3.86
C ASP A 7 13.87 1.79 -2.67
N GLU A 8 12.63 1.92 -2.19
CA GLU A 8 12.27 2.74 -1.02
C GLU A 8 12.27 1.95 0.31
N GLY A 9 12.75 0.71 0.30
CA GLY A 9 12.84 -0.12 1.51
C GLY A 9 11.51 -0.73 1.98
N GLY A 10 10.40 -0.46 1.28
CA GLY A 10 9.11 -1.10 1.52
C GLY A 10 9.05 -2.55 1.01
N PHE A 11 8.20 -3.37 1.63
CA PHE A 11 7.92 -4.72 1.12
C PHE A 11 7.16 -4.63 -0.21
N ALA A 12 7.56 -5.44 -1.20
CA ALA A 12 6.91 -5.51 -2.52
C ALA A 12 6.34 -6.92 -2.80
N PRO A 13 5.38 -7.43 -2.01
CA PRO A 13 4.77 -8.73 -2.28
C PRO A 13 3.86 -8.65 -3.51
N ASN A 14 3.70 -9.78 -4.21
CA ASN A 14 2.66 -9.89 -5.23
C ASN A 14 1.29 -9.99 -4.55
N LEU A 15 0.37 -9.10 -4.90
CA LEU A 15 -0.96 -8.97 -4.29
C LEU A 15 -2.05 -9.02 -5.36
N GLU A 16 -3.21 -9.56 -5.01
CA GLU A 16 -4.33 -9.71 -5.95
C GLU A 16 -5.03 -8.39 -6.29
N SER A 17 -4.90 -7.36 -5.44
CA SER A 17 -5.50 -6.04 -5.66
C SER A 17 -4.92 -4.96 -4.76
N ASN A 18 -5.14 -3.69 -5.12
CA ASN A 18 -4.85 -2.53 -4.28
C ASN A 18 -5.59 -2.60 -2.94
N LEU A 19 -6.84 -3.09 -2.94
CA LEU A 19 -7.63 -3.25 -1.71
C LEU A 19 -7.04 -4.32 -0.78
N ALA A 20 -6.45 -5.39 -1.32
CA ALA A 20 -5.75 -6.39 -0.53
C ALA A 20 -4.51 -5.79 0.17
N CYS A 21 -3.80 -4.88 -0.50
CA CYS A 21 -2.71 -4.11 0.10
C CYS A 21 -3.21 -3.29 1.30
N ILE A 22 -4.27 -2.48 1.11
CA ILE A 22 -4.84 -1.62 2.16
C ILE A 22 -5.35 -2.46 3.34
N LYS A 23 -6.17 -3.49 3.09
CA LYS A 23 -6.70 -4.35 4.16
C LYS A 23 -5.61 -5.12 4.91
N GLY A 24 -4.54 -5.48 4.22
CA GLY A 24 -3.43 -6.23 4.79
C GLY A 24 -2.40 -5.37 5.52
N GLY A 25 -2.18 -4.15 5.05
CA GLY A 25 -1.13 -3.23 5.49
C GLY A 25 -1.34 -2.68 6.90
N PHE A 26 -2.58 -2.66 7.41
CA PHE A 26 -2.86 -2.12 8.75
C PHE A 26 -2.88 -3.16 9.88
N ARG A 27 -2.83 -4.45 9.57
CA ARG A 27 -2.73 -5.48 10.62
C ARG A 27 -1.52 -5.26 11.55
N PRO A 28 -0.32 -4.88 11.03
CA PRO A 28 0.82 -4.53 11.87
C PRO A 28 0.60 -3.28 12.73
N VAL A 29 -0.10 -2.26 12.22
CA VAL A 29 -0.41 -1.02 12.97
C VAL A 29 -1.18 -1.35 14.24
N VAL A 30 -2.24 -2.15 14.12
CA VAL A 30 -3.04 -2.60 15.28
C VAL A 30 -2.21 -3.51 16.20
N LYS A 31 -1.40 -4.42 15.64
CA LYS A 31 -0.52 -5.29 16.42
C LYS A 31 0.55 -4.53 17.21
N ALA A 32 0.99 -3.38 16.69
CA ALA A 32 1.93 -2.50 17.36
C ALA A 32 1.28 -1.62 18.46
N GLY A 33 -0.06 -1.68 18.60
CA GLY A 33 -0.80 -0.96 19.64
C GLY A 33 -1.31 0.43 19.24
N TYR A 34 -1.25 0.79 17.95
CA TYR A 34 -1.72 2.07 17.44
C TYR A 34 -3.14 2.00 16.88
N GLN A 35 -3.87 3.12 16.96
CA GLN A 35 -5.19 3.30 16.39
C GLN A 35 -5.11 3.92 15.00
N LEU A 36 -5.58 3.17 13.99
CA LEU A 36 -5.71 3.69 12.63
C LEU A 36 -6.74 4.83 12.59
N GLY A 37 -6.41 5.92 11.90
CA GLY A 37 -7.23 7.13 11.78
C GLY A 37 -7.01 8.15 12.90
N ALA A 38 -6.40 7.76 14.03
CA ALA A 38 -6.07 8.67 15.13
C ALA A 38 -4.56 8.83 15.31
N ASP A 39 -3.85 7.72 15.50
CA ASP A 39 -2.39 7.72 15.70
C ASP A 39 -1.64 7.64 14.37
N ILE A 40 -2.19 6.89 13.40
CA ILE A 40 -1.60 6.65 12.07
C ILE A 40 -2.67 6.78 10.99
N VAL A 41 -2.34 7.45 9.88
CA VAL A 41 -3.19 7.56 8.69
C VAL A 41 -2.48 7.04 7.45
N LEU A 42 -3.23 6.77 6.38
CA LEU A 42 -2.69 6.29 5.10
C LEU A 42 -2.35 7.45 4.16
N GLY A 43 -1.13 7.46 3.63
CA GLY A 43 -0.76 8.23 2.44
C GLY A 43 -0.63 7.30 1.22
N LEU A 44 -1.00 7.78 0.04
CA LEU A 44 -0.86 7.06 -1.22
C LEU A 44 -0.17 7.96 -2.25
N ASP A 45 0.90 7.45 -2.86
CA ASP A 45 1.37 7.93 -4.15
C ASP A 45 0.88 6.95 -5.22
N VAL A 46 -0.10 7.37 -6.01
CA VAL A 46 -0.69 6.53 -7.06
C VAL A 46 0.15 6.58 -8.34
N ALA A 47 1.04 7.59 -8.49
CA ALA A 47 1.75 7.87 -9.72
C ALA A 47 0.82 7.81 -10.95
N SER A 48 -0.35 8.49 -10.88
CA SER A 48 -1.45 8.29 -11.84
C SER A 48 -1.10 8.60 -13.30
N THR A 49 -0.02 9.35 -13.55
CA THR A 49 0.55 9.58 -14.88
C THR A 49 1.05 8.29 -15.54
N GLU A 50 1.56 7.34 -14.76
CA GLU A 50 2.12 6.08 -15.24
C GLU A 50 1.05 5.08 -15.71
N ILE A 51 -0.18 5.23 -15.21
CA ILE A 51 -1.32 4.35 -15.51
C ILE A 51 -2.38 5.02 -16.41
N TYR A 52 -2.12 6.25 -16.85
CA TYR A 52 -3.01 6.95 -17.77
C TYR A 52 -2.72 6.56 -19.22
N ARG A 53 -3.73 6.08 -19.93
CA ARG A 53 -3.63 5.71 -21.35
C ARG A 53 -4.97 5.90 -22.06
N ASP A 54 -4.93 6.47 -23.26
CA ASP A 54 -6.11 6.63 -24.13
C ASP A 54 -7.32 7.29 -23.45
N ASN A 55 -7.06 8.35 -22.69
CA ASN A 55 -8.07 9.10 -21.93
C ASN A 55 -8.78 8.29 -20.82
N CYS A 56 -8.12 7.21 -20.36
CA CYS A 56 -8.57 6.34 -19.27
C CYS A 56 -7.45 6.12 -18.24
N TYR A 57 -7.81 5.79 -17.00
CA TYR A 57 -6.89 5.34 -15.96
C TYR A 57 -7.11 3.85 -15.73
N LEU A 58 -6.02 3.08 -15.69
CA LEU A 58 -6.01 1.63 -15.41
C LEU A 58 -6.27 1.30 -13.94
#